data_AF-A0A060C765-F1
#
_entry.id   AF-A0A060C765-F1
#
_cell.length_a   1.000
_cell.length_b   1.000
_cell.length_c   1.000
_cell.angle_alpha   90.00
_cell.angle_beta   90.00
_cell.angle_gamma   90.00
#
_symmetry.space_group_name_H-M   'P 1'
#
loop_
_entity.id
_entity.type
_entity.pdbx_description
1 polymer ?
#
loop_
_entity_poly.entity_id
_entity_poly.type
_entity_poly.pdbx_seq_one_letter_code
_entity_poly.pdbx_strand_id
1 'polypeptide(L)'
;SSINNYQIALKKGYSEQKALALINARSRDNARTPMQWNSSKYAGFSTVAPWLALGTDISGIDVAAEEKILLQFLISIANLLNLGMIRHIISFL
;
A
#
# COMPACT_ATOMS: atom_id res chain seq x y z
N SER A 1 -0.45 -19.11 18.24
CA SER A 1 -1.22 -17.86 18.04
C SER A 1 -0.40 -16.68 18.55
N SER A 2 -0.49 -15.50 17.93
CA SER A 2 0.23 -14.28 18.36
C SER A 2 0.00 -13.97 19.84
N ILE A 3 -1.25 -14.14 20.32
CA ILE A 3 -1.63 -13.97 21.73
C ILE A 3 -0.88 -14.97 22.63
N ASN A 4 -0.87 -16.26 22.26
CA ASN A 4 -0.17 -17.29 23.04
C ASN A 4 1.34 -17.03 23.09
N ASN A 5 1.93 -16.63 21.97
CA ASN A 5 3.36 -16.37 21.89
C ASN A 5 3.76 -15.12 22.72
N TYR A 6 2.90 -14.10 22.77
CA TYR A 6 3.07 -12.96 23.65
C TYR A 6 3.08 -13.39 25.13
N GLN A 7 2.11 -14.20 25.55
CA GLN A 7 2.05 -14.72 26.92
C GLN A 7 3.29 -15.57 27.27
N ILE A 8 3.79 -16.37 26.32
CA ILE A 8 5.03 -17.13 26.51
C ILE A 8 6.24 -16.19 26.66
N ALA A 9 6.33 -15.12 25.87
CA ALA A 9 7.42 -14.16 25.97
C ALA A 9 7.44 -13.44 27.32
N LEU A 10 6.28 -13.02 27.84
CA LEU A 10 6.20 -12.43 29.18
C LEU A 10 6.68 -13.41 30.26
N LYS A 11 6.23 -14.67 30.21
CA LYS A 11 6.67 -15.73 31.15
C LYS A 11 8.18 -16.02 31.08
N LYS A 12 8.81 -15.73 29.94
CA LYS A 12 10.27 -15.85 29.75
C LYS A 12 11.05 -14.61 30.22
N GLY A 13 10.39 -13.62 30.81
CA GLY A 13 11.02 -12.43 31.37
C GLY A 13 11.30 -11.31 30.36
N TYR A 14 10.72 -11.37 29.15
CA TYR A 14 10.78 -10.24 28.23
C TYR A 14 9.90 -9.10 28.73
N SER A 15 10.34 -7.85 28.55
CA SER A 15 9.47 -6.70 28.75
C SER A 15 8.29 -6.73 27.79
N GLU A 16 7.19 -6.09 28.17
CA GLU A 16 6.00 -6.00 27.32
C GLU A 16 6.31 -5.42 25.94
N GLN A 17 7.13 -4.36 25.88
CA GLN A 17 7.51 -3.74 24.60
C GLN A 17 8.30 -4.72 23.72
N LYS A 18 9.25 -5.46 24.31
CA LYS A 18 10.08 -6.42 23.56
C LYS A 18 9.28 -7.63 23.13
N ALA A 19 8.40 -8.14 23.99
CA ALA A 19 7.46 -9.20 23.65
C ALA A 19 6.55 -8.77 22.49
N LEU A 20 5.97 -7.58 22.56
CA LEU A 20 5.07 -7.07 21.53
C LEU A 20 5.80 -6.87 20.19
N ALA A 21 7.00 -6.28 20.20
CA ALA A 21 7.82 -6.11 19.00
C ALA A 21 8.15 -7.45 18.32
N LEU A 22 8.55 -8.47 19.10
CA LEU A 22 8.86 -9.80 18.59
C LEU A 22 7.64 -10.47 17.94
N ILE A 23 6.46 -10.34 18.56
CA ILE A 23 5.24 -10.93 18.03
C ILE A 23 4.75 -10.18 16.80
N ASN A 24 4.75 -8.84 16.82
CA ASN A 24 4.32 -8.03 15.69
C ASN A 24 5.17 -8.29 14.45
N ALA A 25 6.49 -8.51 14.60
CA ALA A 25 7.37 -8.82 13.48
C ALA A 25 6.98 -10.10 12.70
N ARG A 26 6.21 -11.01 13.31
CA ARG A 26 5.83 -12.30 12.68
C ARG A 26 4.32 -12.56 12.76
N SER A 27 3.52 -11.54 13.10
CA SER A 27 2.09 -11.72 13.24
C SER A 27 1.45 -11.91 11.87
N ARG A 28 0.55 -12.88 11.76
CA ARG A 28 -0.25 -13.08 10.54
C ARG A 28 -1.19 -11.91 10.28
N ASP A 29 -1.49 -11.12 11.30
CA ASP A 29 -2.39 -9.97 11.18
C ASP A 29 -1.78 -8.85 10.33
N ASN A 30 -0.45 -8.84 10.15
CA ASN A 30 0.22 -7.95 9.19
C ASN A 30 -0.28 -8.16 7.76
N ALA A 31 -0.66 -9.39 7.39
CA ALA A 31 -1.20 -9.74 6.07
C ALA A 31 -2.75 -9.71 6.01
N ARG A 32 -3.40 -9.26 7.09
CA ARG A 32 -4.87 -9.24 7.21
C ARG A 32 -5.41 -7.82 7.43
N THR A 33 -4.55 -6.82 7.33
CA THR A 33 -4.97 -5.42 7.32
C THR A 33 -5.96 -5.21 6.17
N PRO A 34 -6.94 -4.30 6.33
CA PRO A 34 -7.89 -4.00 5.27
C PRO A 34 -7.19 -3.60 3.95
N MET A 35 -7.72 -4.08 2.82
CA MET A 35 -7.20 -3.75 1.49
C MET A 35 -7.33 -2.24 1.22
N GLN A 36 -6.32 -1.65 0.60
CA GLN A 36 -6.26 -0.22 0.29
C GLN A 36 -6.70 0.04 -1.15
N TRP A 37 -8.00 0.26 -1.35
CA TRP A 37 -8.56 0.50 -2.68
C TRP A 37 -8.33 1.93 -3.18
N ASN A 38 -8.46 2.92 -2.29
CA ASN A 38 -8.29 4.33 -2.61
C ASN A 38 -8.04 5.17 -1.34
N SER A 39 -7.87 6.48 -1.50
CA SER A 39 -7.57 7.43 -0.42
C SER A 39 -8.77 7.86 0.44
N SER A 40 -9.95 7.24 0.28
CA SER A 40 -11.12 7.57 1.09
C SER A 40 -11.04 6.96 2.50
N LYS A 41 -12.06 7.24 3.33
CA LYS A 41 -12.15 6.70 4.69
C LYS A 41 -12.00 5.17 4.67
N TYR A 42 -11.19 4.65 5.60
CA TYR A 42 -10.85 3.22 5.68
C TYR A 42 -10.29 2.65 4.37
N ALA A 43 -9.59 3.48 3.59
CA ALA A 43 -9.00 3.15 2.31
C ALA A 43 -10.00 2.58 1.27
N GLY A 44 -11.28 2.96 1.36
CA GLY A 44 -12.35 2.41 0.52
C GLY A 44 -12.75 0.97 0.84
N PHE A 45 -12.17 0.35 1.88
CA PHE A 45 -12.52 -1.02 2.29
C PHE A 45 -13.92 -1.13 2.90
N SER A 46 -14.33 -0.11 3.65
CA SER A 46 -15.56 -0.12 4.44
C SER A 46 -16.09 1.29 4.67
N THR A 47 -17.39 1.43 4.93
CA THR A 47 -18.01 2.68 5.37
C THR A 47 -18.00 2.85 6.90
N VAL A 48 -17.80 1.76 7.64
CA VAL A 48 -17.70 1.70 9.10
C VAL A 48 -16.33 1.21 9.55
N ALA A 49 -16.02 1.34 10.85
CA ALA A 49 -14.73 0.94 11.42
C ALA A 49 -14.42 -0.54 11.11
N PRO A 50 -13.30 -0.86 10.44
CA PRO A 50 -12.91 -2.23 10.19
C PRO A 50 -12.47 -2.94 11.48
N TRP A 51 -12.52 -4.27 11.46
CA TRP A 51 -12.11 -5.14 12.57
C TRP A 51 -10.63 -5.06 12.93
N LEU A 52 -9.79 -4.60 12.01
CA LEU A 52 -8.38 -4.28 12.21
C LEU A 52 -8.10 -2.87 11.68
N ALA A 53 -7.19 -2.16 12.34
CA ALA A 53 -6.72 -0.87 11.83
C ALA A 53 -6.04 -1.05 10.46
N LEU A 54 -6.02 0.03 9.67
CA LEU A 54 -5.15 0.09 8.50
C LEU A 54 -3.70 -0.10 8.94
N GLY A 55 -2.88 -0.67 8.04
CA GLY A 55 -1.43 -0.78 8.26
C GLY A 55 -0.77 0.59 8.42
N THR A 56 0.53 0.63 8.71
CA THR A 56 1.28 1.89 8.86
C THR A 56 1.46 2.63 7.53
N ASP A 57 1.34 1.92 6.41
CA ASP A 57 1.71 2.41 5.09
C ASP A 57 0.46 2.87 4.31
N ILE A 58 -0.26 3.83 4.91
CA ILE A 58 -1.54 4.33 4.37
C ILE A 58 -1.39 5.36 3.25
N SER A 59 -0.24 6.04 3.16
CA SER A 59 -0.06 7.15 2.24
C SER A 59 0.60 6.69 0.94
N GLY A 60 -0.16 6.70 -0.15
CA GLY A 60 0.35 6.49 -1.50
C GLY A 60 0.52 5.03 -1.93
N ILE A 61 0.04 4.08 -1.12
CA ILE A 61 -0.02 2.66 -1.47
C ILE A 61 -1.50 2.24 -1.49
N ASP A 62 -2.17 2.57 -2.59
CA ASP A 62 -3.56 2.18 -2.85
C ASP A 62 -3.77 1.89 -4.34
N VAL A 63 -4.77 1.07 -4.66
CA VAL A 63 -5.02 0.61 -6.03
C VAL A 63 -5.25 1.78 -6.98
N ALA A 64 -6.05 2.76 -6.58
CA ALA A 64 -6.34 3.92 -7.43
C ALA A 64 -5.09 4.76 -7.75
N ALA A 65 -4.16 4.90 -6.79
CA ALA A 65 -2.87 5.54 -7.01
C ALA A 65 -1.99 4.74 -7.97
N GLU A 66 -1.91 3.42 -7.81
CA GLU A 66 -1.12 2.53 -8.69
C GLU A 66 -1.65 2.51 -10.13
N GLU A 67 -2.97 2.42 -10.32
CA GLU A 67 -3.61 2.49 -11.64
C GLU A 67 -3.32 3.82 -12.34
N LYS A 68 -3.34 4.93 -11.58
CA LYS A 68 -3.01 6.25 -12.11
C LYS A 68 -1.56 6.35 -12.58
N ILE A 69 -0.61 5.74 -11.88
CA ILE A 69 0.80 5.71 -12.29
C ILE A 69 0.95 5.02 -13.65
N LEU A 70 0.28 3.87 -13.82
CA LEU A 70 0.34 3.12 -15.08
C LEU A 70 -0.25 3.93 -16.25
N LEU A 71 -1.40 4.56 -16.03
CA LEU A 71 -2.04 5.43 -17.02
C LEU A 71 -1.14 6.63 -17.38
N GLN A 72 -0.55 7.29 -16.38
CA GLN A 72 0.33 8.42 -16.59
C GLN A 72 1.60 8.04 -17.37
N PHE A 73 2.14 6.85 -17.10
CA PHE A 73 3.28 6.29 -17.84
C PHE A 73 2.92 6.05 -19.31
N LEU A 74 1.79 5.39 -19.58
CA LEU A 74 1.32 5.13 -20.96
C LEU A 74 1.07 6.44 -21.73
N ILE A 75 0.45 7.44 -21.09
CA ILE A 75 0.25 8.77 -21.68
C ILE A 75 1.59 9.42 -22.02
N SER A 76 2.59 9.31 -21.13
CA SER A 76 3.93 9.84 -21.37
C SER A 76 4.57 9.20 -22.60
N ILE A 77 4.51 7.87 -22.74
CA ILE A 77 4.99 7.15 -23.93
C ILE A 77 4.26 7.60 -25.20
N ALA A 78 2.93 7.70 -25.16
CA ALA A 78 2.13 8.13 -26.31
C ALA A 78 2.51 9.56 -26.76
N ASN A 79 2.71 10.48 -25.82
CA ASN A 79 3.14 11.84 -26.11
C ASN A 79 4.54 11.88 -26.74
N LEU A 80 5.48 11.08 -26.23
CA LEU A 80 6.83 10.99 -26.80
C LEU A 80 6.81 10.47 -28.24
N LEU A 81 5.99 9.46 -28.54
CA LEU A 81 5.80 8.94 -29.89
C LEU A 81 5.16 9.98 -30.83
N ASN A 82 4.16 10.72 -30.36
CA ASN A 82 3.53 11.80 -31.14
C ASN A 82 4.49 12.97 -31.42
N LEU A 83 5.34 13.32 -30.46
CA LEU A 83 6.35 14.37 -30.63
C LEU A 83 7.46 13.96 -31.61
N GLY A 84 7.75 12.67 -31.74
CA GLY A 84 8.75 12.13 -32.66
C GLY A 84 8.32 12.04 -34.13
N MET A 85 7.02 12.06 -34.44
CA MET A 85 6.51 11.71 -35.77
C MET A 85 5.90 12.87 -36.57
N ILE A 86 5.84 14.11 -36.04
CA ILE A 86 5.21 15.25 -36.73
C ILE A 86 6.15 16.47 -36.93
N ARG A 87 7.40 16.45 -36.43
CA ARG A 87 8.32 17.59 -36.64
C ARG A 87 9.08 17.59 -37.97
N HIS A 88 9.01 16.53 -38.78
CA HIS A 88 9.70 16.48 -40.08
C HIS A 88 8.77 16.50 -41.31
N ILE A 89 7.45 16.51 -41.13
CA ILE A 89 6.50 16.52 -42.25
C ILE A 89 5.91 17.92 -42.53
N ILE A 90 6.01 18.88 -41.59
CA ILE A 90 5.52 20.27 -41.78
C ILE A 90 6.69 21.26 -41.89
N SER A 91 7.70 20.92 -42.69
CA SER A 91 8.77 21.84 -43.14
C SER A 91 9.03 21.72 -44.66
N PHE A 92 8.23 20.94 -45.37
CA PHE A 92 8.32 20.74 -46.83
C PHE A 92 6.99 20.99 -47.56
N LEU A 93 6.08 21.71 -46.91
CA LEU A 93 4.96 22.43 -47.53
C LEU A 93 5.07 23.89 -47.11
#